data_AF-A0A432IQM9-F1
#
_entry.id   AF-A0A432IQM9-F1
#
_cell.length_a   1.000
_cell.length_b   1.000
_cell.length_c   1.000
_cell.angle_alpha   90.00
_cell.angle_beta   90.00
_cell.angle_gamma   90.00
#
_symmetry.space_group_name_H-M   'P 1'
#
loop_
_entity.id
_entity.type
_entity.pdbx_description
1 polymer ?
#
loop_
_entity_poly.entity_id
_entity_poly.type
_entity_poly.pdbx_seq_one_letter_code
_entity_poly.pdbx_strand_id
1 'polypeptide(L)'
;MILKYKIYNLFFGSKLKSECHQILIDKNTYYKNLSSENKKIFLIRTLYFYAFTYFTSERRYPIKKSMEFLISSAFVQITFGLNVDLLRHFKTIEIVPESYSYRDTNKTYHGDVNPKSKKISLVWPVVERGFLISDDALNLSIHEFGHVLIIENSLRNYLNRIFPQKKWSHF
;
A
#
# COMPACT_ATOMS: atom_id res chain seq x y z
N MET A 1 11.63 -9.21 16.47
CA MET A 1 11.56 -7.99 15.64
C MET A 1 12.95 -7.47 15.22
N ILE A 2 13.18 -7.27 13.91
CA ILE A 2 14.41 -6.71 13.30
C ILE A 2 14.69 -5.29 13.85
N LEU A 3 15.97 -4.93 14.06
CA LEU A 3 16.41 -3.68 14.71
C LEU A 3 15.75 -2.42 14.13
N LYS A 4 15.66 -2.29 12.80
CA LYS A 4 15.03 -1.13 12.14
C LYS A 4 13.57 -0.92 12.57
N TYR A 5 12.82 -1.99 12.83
CA TYR A 5 11.42 -1.88 13.25
C TYR A 5 11.28 -1.50 14.73
N LYS A 6 12.31 -1.78 15.56
CA LYS A 6 12.38 -1.22 16.92
C LYS A 6 12.54 0.30 16.86
N ILE A 7 13.39 0.79 15.96
CA ILE A 7 13.61 2.23 15.74
C ILE A 7 12.32 2.89 15.21
N TYR A 8 11.69 2.31 14.18
CA TYR A 8 10.43 2.84 13.64
C TYR A 8 9.32 2.94 14.70
N ASN A 9 9.23 1.93 15.58
CA ASN A 9 8.23 1.91 16.65
C ASN A 9 8.33 3.09 17.64
N LEU A 10 9.52 3.69 17.81
CA LEU A 10 9.72 4.83 18.71
C LEU A 10 9.06 6.11 18.17
N PHE A 11 8.85 6.24 16.86
CA PHE A 11 8.25 7.43 16.25
C PHE A 11 6.73 7.46 16.34
N PHE A 12 6.09 6.37 16.74
CA PHE A 12 4.63 6.27 16.75
C PHE A 12 4.07 6.16 18.16
N GLY A 13 3.21 7.11 18.54
CA GLY A 13 2.50 7.12 19.82
C GLY A 13 1.51 5.96 19.97
N SER A 14 1.18 5.61 21.22
CA SER A 14 0.26 4.51 21.55
C SER A 14 -1.13 4.69 20.96
N LYS A 15 -1.67 5.92 20.98
CA LYS A 15 -2.99 6.25 20.42
C LYS A 15 -3.08 5.91 18.92
N LEU A 16 -2.11 6.35 18.13
CA LEU A 16 -2.07 6.09 16.69
C LEU A 16 -1.92 4.59 16.38
N LYS A 17 -1.07 3.89 17.15
CA LYS A 17 -0.91 2.44 17.05
C LYS A 17 -2.21 1.70 17.34
N SER A 18 -2.93 2.10 18.38
CA SER A 18 -4.22 1.51 18.75
C SER A 18 -5.28 1.75 17.68
N GLU A 19 -5.39 2.98 17.17
CA GLU A 19 -6.33 3.35 16.11
C GLU A 19 -6.09 2.53 14.82
N CYS A 20 -4.83 2.47 14.37
CA CYS A 20 -4.46 1.67 13.20
C CYS A 20 -4.69 0.18 13.43
N HIS A 21 -4.28 -0.36 14.58
CA HIS A 21 -4.55 -1.76 14.93
C HIS A 21 -6.04 -2.11 14.88
N GLN A 22 -6.90 -1.24 15.43
CA GLN A 22 -8.34 -1.49 15.47
C GLN A 22 -8.98 -1.48 14.08
N ILE A 23 -8.50 -0.62 13.18
CA ILE A 23 -8.96 -0.62 11.79
C ILE A 23 -8.48 -1.88 11.07
N LEU A 24 -7.20 -2.26 11.24
CA LEU A 24 -6.64 -3.44 10.55
C LEU A 24 -7.24 -4.75 11.05
N ILE A 25 -7.52 -4.89 12.35
CA ILE A 25 -8.10 -6.12 12.90
C ILE A 25 -9.56 -6.32 12.46
N ASP A 26 -10.28 -5.22 12.21
CA ASP A 26 -11.68 -5.23 11.74
C ASP A 26 -11.77 -5.46 10.22
N LYS A 27 -10.91 -4.82 9.43
CA LYS A 27 -11.07 -4.71 7.98
C LYS A 27 -10.02 -5.44 7.13
N ASN A 28 -8.91 -5.89 7.70
CA ASN A 28 -7.85 -6.55 6.93
C ASN A 28 -7.68 -8.02 7.37
N THR A 29 -8.26 -8.96 6.61
CA THR A 29 -8.18 -10.40 6.88
C THR A 29 -6.75 -10.93 6.93
N TYR A 30 -5.85 -10.43 6.06
CA TYR A 30 -4.44 -10.84 6.08
C TYR A 30 -3.80 -10.47 7.42
N TYR A 31 -3.96 -9.21 7.86
CA TYR A 31 -3.45 -8.75 9.15
C TYR A 31 -4.05 -9.54 10.31
N LYS A 32 -5.36 -9.78 10.29
CA LYS A 32 -6.09 -10.54 11.32
C LYS A 32 -5.52 -11.94 11.53
N ASN A 33 -5.08 -12.59 10.45
CA ASN A 33 -4.56 -13.95 10.48
C ASN A 33 -3.04 -14.05 10.77
N LEU A 34 -2.34 -12.92 10.89
CA LEU A 34 -0.93 -12.92 11.30
C LEU A 34 -0.76 -13.34 12.78
N SER A 35 0.37 -13.98 13.07
CA SER A 35 0.83 -14.22 14.43
C SER A 35 1.04 -12.90 15.19
N SER A 36 1.00 -12.93 16.52
CA SER A 36 1.17 -11.74 17.35
C SER A 36 2.47 -10.98 17.09
N GLU A 37 3.56 -11.68 16.78
CA GLU A 37 4.84 -11.05 16.41
C GLU A 37 4.77 -10.40 15.03
N ASN A 38 4.19 -11.09 14.04
CA ASN A 38 4.05 -10.53 12.69
C ASN A 38 3.08 -9.35 12.66
N LYS A 39 2.01 -9.35 13.48
CA LYS A 39 1.11 -8.20 13.64
C LYS A 39 1.84 -6.95 14.12
N LYS A 40 2.79 -7.07 15.04
CA LYS A 40 3.60 -5.93 15.50
C LYS A 40 4.45 -5.36 14.36
N ILE A 41 5.16 -6.22 13.63
CA ILE A 41 6.00 -5.81 12.51
C ILE A 41 5.14 -5.16 11.40
N PHE A 42 4.03 -5.79 11.03
CA PHE A 42 3.10 -5.28 10.03
C PHE A 42 2.56 -3.91 10.42
N LEU A 43 2.05 -3.76 11.65
CA LEU A 43 1.50 -2.50 12.14
C LEU A 43 2.51 -1.35 12.05
N ILE A 44 3.75 -1.59 12.48
CA ILE A 44 4.81 -0.58 12.42
C ILE A 44 5.18 -0.23 10.98
N ARG A 45 5.25 -1.21 10.08
CA ARG A 45 5.47 -0.96 8.65
C ARG A 45 4.32 -0.18 8.03
N THR A 46 3.07 -0.47 8.41
CA THR A 46 1.89 0.26 7.91
C THR A 46 1.95 1.72 8.32
N LEU A 47 2.24 1.99 9.60
CA LEU A 47 2.40 3.35 10.10
C LEU A 47 3.60 4.08 9.48
N TYR A 48 4.69 3.35 9.20
CA TYR A 48 5.85 3.90 8.52
C TYR A 48 5.52 4.29 7.07
N PHE A 49 4.87 3.41 6.30
CA PHE A 49 4.45 3.74 4.95
C PHE A 49 3.44 4.90 4.93
N TYR A 50 2.45 4.86 5.82
CA TYR A 50 1.48 5.93 6.03
C TYR A 50 2.15 7.29 6.26
N ALA A 51 3.12 7.37 7.17
CA ALA A 51 3.76 8.64 7.54
C ALA A 51 4.61 9.28 6.42
N PHE A 52 5.02 8.49 5.43
CA PHE A 52 5.85 8.94 4.31
C PHE A 52 5.10 8.99 2.97
N THR A 53 3.77 8.81 3.01
CA THR A 53 2.89 8.86 1.85
C THR A 53 2.01 10.10 1.92
N TYR A 54 1.92 10.83 0.81
CA TYR A 54 1.04 11.98 0.68
C TYR A 54 -0.30 11.55 0.09
N PHE A 55 -1.35 11.57 0.90
CA PHE A 55 -2.70 11.24 0.47
C PHE A 55 -3.44 12.50 0.01
N THR A 56 -4.04 12.43 -1.17
CA THR A 56 -4.83 13.52 -1.77
C THR A 56 -6.20 13.02 -2.20
N SER A 57 -7.16 13.93 -2.29
CA SER A 57 -8.49 13.68 -2.84
C SER A 57 -9.08 14.98 -3.37
N GLU A 58 -10.19 14.89 -4.07
CA GLU A 58 -10.94 16.09 -4.48
C GLU A 58 -11.49 16.85 -3.25
N ARG A 59 -11.61 18.18 -3.36
CA ARG A 59 -11.96 19.08 -2.25
C ARG A 59 -13.23 18.69 -1.48
N ARG A 60 -14.20 18.04 -2.13
CA ARG A 60 -15.48 17.64 -1.54
C ARG A 60 -15.49 16.19 -1.02
N TYR A 61 -14.35 15.51 -1.04
CA TYR A 61 -14.20 14.14 -0.58
C TYR A 61 -13.15 14.04 0.52
N PRO A 62 -13.50 14.29 1.80
CA PRO A 62 -12.53 14.26 2.90
C PRO A 62 -11.98 12.86 3.12
N ILE A 63 -10.66 12.75 3.19
CA ILE A 63 -9.97 11.48 3.45
C ILE A 63 -10.14 11.10 4.92
N LYS A 64 -10.65 9.89 5.16
CA LYS A 64 -10.70 9.30 6.50
C LYS A 64 -9.40 8.53 6.75
N LYS A 65 -8.92 8.54 8.00
CA LYS A 65 -7.76 7.74 8.41
C LYS A 65 -7.87 6.25 8.07
N SER A 66 -9.08 5.68 8.13
CA SER A 66 -9.30 4.29 7.74
C SER A 66 -8.91 4.01 6.30
N MET A 67 -9.12 4.97 5.39
CA MET A 67 -8.72 4.86 3.99
C MET A 67 -7.19 4.80 3.88
N GLU A 68 -6.51 5.75 4.54
CA GLU A 68 -5.05 5.86 4.53
C GLU A 68 -4.39 4.61 5.12
N PHE A 69 -4.89 4.10 6.25
CA PHE A 69 -4.35 2.90 6.89
C PHE A 69 -4.61 1.64 6.07
N LEU A 70 -5.80 1.49 5.47
CA LEU A 70 -6.10 0.33 4.63
C LEU A 70 -5.24 0.31 3.38
N ILE A 71 -5.14 1.43 2.67
CA ILE A 71 -4.25 1.54 1.50
C ILE A 71 -2.79 1.27 1.91
N SER A 72 -2.33 1.86 3.02
CA SER A 72 -0.98 1.61 3.52
C SER A 72 -0.76 0.13 3.87
N SER A 73 -1.78 -0.55 4.39
CA SER A 73 -1.71 -1.97 4.72
C SER A 73 -1.63 -2.86 3.48
N ALA A 74 -2.27 -2.50 2.37
CA ALA A 74 -2.14 -3.23 1.11
C ALA A 74 -0.70 -3.23 0.60
N PHE A 75 -0.01 -2.07 0.67
CA PHE A 75 1.40 -1.98 0.32
C PHE A 75 2.26 -2.90 1.21
N VAL A 76 2.05 -2.87 2.52
CA VAL A 76 2.80 -3.70 3.46
C VAL A 76 2.49 -5.18 3.26
N GLN A 77 1.26 -5.54 2.90
CA GLN A 77 0.86 -6.91 2.60
C GLN A 77 1.61 -7.47 1.40
N ILE A 78 1.59 -6.78 0.25
CA ILE A 78 2.31 -7.25 -0.95
C ILE A 78 3.84 -7.25 -0.76
N THR A 79 4.37 -6.41 0.15
CA THR A 79 5.80 -6.34 0.44
C THR A 79 6.21 -7.07 1.71
N PHE A 80 5.33 -7.85 2.36
CA PHE A 80 5.58 -8.26 3.75
C PHE A 80 6.84 -9.13 3.91
N GLY A 81 7.07 -10.04 2.95
CA GLY A 81 8.29 -10.85 2.88
C GLY A 81 9.51 -10.16 2.24
N LEU A 82 9.36 -8.91 1.79
CA LEU A 82 10.39 -8.15 1.09
C LEU A 82 11.05 -7.12 2.01
N ASN A 83 12.32 -6.79 1.75
CA ASN A 83 13.02 -5.69 2.42
C ASN A 83 12.66 -4.33 1.79
N VAL A 84 11.36 -4.05 1.66
CA VAL A 84 10.82 -2.83 1.07
C VAL A 84 9.82 -2.22 2.04
N ASP A 85 10.17 -1.07 2.62
CA ASP A 85 9.32 -0.38 3.59
C ASP A 85 8.68 0.89 3.02
N LEU A 86 9.22 1.44 1.91
CA LEU A 86 8.76 2.68 1.26
C LEU A 86 8.92 2.63 -0.25
N LEU A 87 8.09 3.43 -0.94
CA LEU A 87 8.26 3.81 -2.33
C LEU A 87 9.21 5.02 -2.43
N ARG A 88 10.08 5.03 -3.46
CA ARG A 88 11.06 6.12 -3.65
C ARG A 88 10.52 7.21 -4.57
N HIS A 89 9.75 6.81 -5.58
CA HIS A 89 9.28 7.65 -6.68
C HIS A 89 7.79 7.97 -6.53
N PHE A 90 6.96 6.98 -6.21
CA PHE A 90 5.50 7.13 -6.10
C PHE A 90 5.09 7.41 -4.66
N LYS A 91 5.19 8.69 -4.26
CA LYS A 91 4.87 9.11 -2.88
C LYS A 91 3.48 9.72 -2.72
N THR A 92 2.76 9.95 -3.83
CA THR A 92 1.43 10.55 -3.80
C THR A 92 0.38 9.51 -4.18
N ILE A 93 -0.61 9.34 -3.30
CA ILE A 93 -1.78 8.49 -3.54
C ILE A 93 -3.03 9.36 -3.57
N GLU A 94 -3.70 9.38 -4.71
CA GLU A 94 -4.98 10.02 -4.88
C GLU A 94 -6.12 9.04 -4.63
N ILE A 95 -7.01 9.41 -3.70
CA ILE A 95 -8.21 8.66 -3.37
C ILE A 95 -9.39 9.32 -4.07
N VAL A 96 -10.01 8.57 -4.99
CA VAL A 96 -11.09 9.03 -5.86
C VAL A 96 -12.42 8.43 -5.38
N PRO A 97 -13.52 9.20 -5.30
CA PRO A 97 -14.81 8.68 -4.83
C PRO A 97 -15.49 7.73 -5.83
N GLU A 98 -15.28 7.94 -7.13
CA GLU A 98 -16.00 7.26 -8.20
C GLU A 98 -15.07 6.90 -9.36
N SER A 99 -15.52 5.99 -10.22
CA SER A 99 -14.73 5.57 -11.38
C SER A 99 -14.65 6.69 -12.42
N TYR A 100 -13.55 6.75 -13.16
CA TYR A 100 -13.27 7.86 -14.08
C TYR A 100 -12.87 7.35 -15.47
N SER A 101 -12.79 8.25 -16.43
CA SER A 101 -12.35 7.97 -17.79
C SER A 101 -11.49 9.12 -18.29
N TYR A 102 -10.44 8.81 -19.04
CA TYR A 102 -9.62 9.83 -19.68
C TYR A 102 -10.33 10.38 -20.91
N ARG A 103 -10.09 11.67 -21.23
CA ARG A 103 -10.54 12.25 -22.50
C ARG A 103 -10.07 11.35 -23.64
N ASP A 104 -10.97 11.06 -24.57
CA ASP A 104 -10.73 10.20 -25.74
C ASP A 104 -10.61 8.70 -25.44
N THR A 105 -11.10 8.24 -24.29
CA THR A 105 -11.19 6.80 -23.97
C THR A 105 -12.60 6.40 -23.53
N ASN A 106 -13.09 5.26 -24.03
CA ASN A 106 -14.34 4.63 -23.53
C ASN A 106 -14.07 3.70 -22.34
N LYS A 107 -12.87 3.72 -21.77
CA LYS A 107 -12.46 2.81 -20.70
C LYS A 107 -12.74 3.45 -19.35
N THR A 108 -13.48 2.73 -18.52
CA THR A 108 -13.66 3.06 -17.10
C THR A 108 -12.45 2.58 -16.30
N TYR A 109 -11.90 3.47 -15.48
CA TYR A 109 -10.77 3.20 -14.60
C TYR A 109 -11.23 3.18 -13.15
N HIS A 110 -10.79 2.13 -12.45
CA HIS A 110 -10.92 2.01 -11.00
C HIS A 110 -9.61 2.35 -10.28
N GLY A 111 -8.48 2.30 -10.97
CA GLY A 111 -7.19 2.76 -10.50
C GLY A 111 -6.25 3.00 -11.67
N ASP A 112 -5.19 3.74 -11.41
CA ASP A 112 -4.04 3.80 -12.31
C ASP A 112 -2.75 4.15 -11.58
N VAL A 113 -1.64 3.87 -12.27
CA VAL A 113 -0.31 4.37 -11.93
C VAL A 113 0.14 5.27 -13.05
N ASN A 114 0.41 6.55 -12.74
CA ASN A 114 0.90 7.52 -13.71
C ASN A 114 2.40 7.79 -13.47
N PRO A 115 3.31 7.26 -14.32
CA PRO A 115 4.75 7.44 -14.12
C PRO A 115 5.22 8.89 -14.30
N LYS A 116 4.50 9.70 -15.09
CA LYS A 116 4.87 11.11 -15.35
C LYS A 116 4.61 11.97 -14.11
N SER A 117 3.42 11.85 -13.53
CA SER A 117 3.05 12.59 -12.31
C SER A 117 3.50 11.88 -11.02
N LYS A 118 3.99 10.63 -11.13
CA LYS A 118 4.40 9.78 -10.01
C LYS A 118 3.28 9.59 -8.97
N LYS A 119 2.06 9.49 -9.47
CA LYS A 119 0.83 9.39 -8.67
C LYS A 119 0.20 8.01 -8.86
N ILE A 120 -0.40 7.50 -7.80
CA ILE A 120 -1.25 6.31 -7.80
C ILE A 120 -2.67 6.78 -7.54
N SER A 121 -3.61 6.51 -8.43
CA SER A 121 -5.02 6.84 -8.26
C SER A 121 -5.81 5.59 -7.91
N LEU A 122 -6.66 5.69 -6.88
CA LEU A 122 -7.43 4.57 -6.33
C LEU A 122 -8.88 4.97 -6.08
N VAL A 123 -9.83 4.25 -6.68
CA VAL A 123 -11.26 4.45 -6.44
C VAL A 123 -11.68 3.76 -5.14
N TRP A 124 -12.06 4.56 -4.14
CA TRP A 124 -12.26 4.10 -2.78
C TRP A 124 -13.30 2.96 -2.64
N PRO A 125 -14.51 3.03 -3.23
CA PRO A 125 -15.48 1.92 -3.12
C PRO A 125 -14.94 0.57 -3.61
N VAL A 126 -14.02 0.58 -4.58
CA VAL A 126 -13.40 -0.65 -5.10
C VAL A 126 -12.30 -1.14 -4.16
N VAL A 127 -11.50 -0.23 -3.60
CA VAL A 127 -10.53 -0.55 -2.54
C VAL A 127 -11.24 -1.17 -1.33
N GLU A 128 -12.32 -0.55 -0.85
CA GLU A 128 -13.09 -1.01 0.29
C GLU A 128 -13.67 -2.42 0.05
N ARG A 129 -14.23 -2.67 -1.13
CA ARG A 129 -14.70 -4.01 -1.52
C ARG A 129 -13.58 -5.04 -1.50
N GLY A 130 -12.39 -4.69 -1.99
CA GLY A 130 -11.23 -5.58 -1.99
C GLY A 130 -10.69 -5.95 -0.60
N PHE A 131 -11.08 -5.23 0.44
CA PHE A 131 -10.82 -5.60 1.83
C PHE A 131 -11.98 -6.39 2.47
N LEU A 132 -13.21 -6.21 1.97
CA LEU A 132 -14.38 -6.94 2.41
C LEU A 132 -14.39 -8.39 1.89
N ILE A 133 -14.03 -8.60 0.62
CA ILE A 133 -13.95 -9.91 -0.03
C ILE A 133 -12.48 -10.27 -0.19
N SER A 134 -11.94 -11.03 0.75
CA SER A 134 -10.49 -11.26 0.83
C SER A 134 -9.97 -12.43 -0.01
N ASP A 135 -10.85 -13.22 -0.62
CA ASP A 135 -10.54 -14.50 -1.28
C ASP A 135 -10.85 -14.51 -2.79
N ASP A 136 -11.29 -13.38 -3.36
CA ASP A 136 -11.56 -13.24 -4.81
C ASP A 136 -10.32 -12.76 -5.62
N ALA A 137 -9.24 -12.41 -4.93
CA ALA A 137 -8.02 -11.82 -5.47
C ALA A 137 -8.19 -10.45 -6.16
N LEU A 138 -9.27 -9.70 -5.86
CA LEU A 138 -9.62 -8.42 -6.51
C LEU A 138 -9.29 -7.17 -5.66
N ASN A 139 -8.30 -7.25 -4.76
CA ASN A 139 -7.89 -6.08 -4.00
C ASN A 139 -7.15 -5.06 -4.89
N LEU A 140 -7.86 -3.99 -5.28
CA LEU A 140 -7.36 -2.94 -6.17
C LEU A 140 -6.05 -2.31 -5.69
N SER A 141 -5.92 -2.01 -4.38
CA SER A 141 -4.69 -1.41 -3.87
C SER A 141 -3.49 -2.35 -4.05
N ILE A 142 -3.66 -3.65 -3.78
CA ILE A 142 -2.62 -4.65 -3.99
C ILE A 142 -2.26 -4.74 -5.48
N HIS A 143 -3.25 -4.72 -6.38
CA HIS A 143 -3.05 -4.72 -7.82
C HIS A 143 -2.19 -3.53 -8.28
N GLU A 144 -2.59 -2.31 -7.94
CA GLU A 144 -1.84 -1.11 -8.36
C GLU A 144 -0.44 -1.06 -7.72
N PHE A 145 -0.28 -1.46 -6.46
CA PHE A 145 1.06 -1.57 -5.86
C PHE A 145 1.93 -2.60 -6.57
N GLY A 146 1.36 -3.66 -7.14
CA GLY A 146 2.09 -4.59 -8.01
C GLY A 146 2.72 -3.88 -9.20
N HIS A 147 1.93 -3.07 -9.92
CA HIS A 147 2.43 -2.25 -11.03
C HIS A 147 3.52 -1.26 -10.58
N VAL A 148 3.29 -0.56 -9.46
CA VAL A 148 4.25 0.40 -8.91
C VAL A 148 5.58 -0.27 -8.55
N LEU A 149 5.55 -1.45 -7.91
CA LEU A 149 6.76 -2.17 -7.51
C LEU A 149 7.61 -2.59 -8.73
N ILE A 150 6.97 -2.99 -9.83
CA ILE A 150 7.66 -3.31 -11.09
C ILE A 150 8.37 -2.05 -11.63
N ILE A 151 7.67 -0.93 -11.68
CA ILE A 151 8.23 0.34 -12.17
C ILE A 151 9.38 0.82 -11.27
N GLU A 152 9.17 0.86 -9.95
CA GLU A 152 10.21 1.19 -8.97
C GLU A 152 11.45 0.31 -9.11
N ASN A 153 11.26 -0.99 -9.35
CA ASN A 153 12.38 -1.91 -9.56
C ASN A 153 13.17 -1.59 -10.82
N SER A 154 12.50 -1.22 -11.92
CA SER A 154 13.18 -0.79 -13.16
C SER A 154 13.96 0.52 -13.02
N LEU A 155 13.52 1.41 -12.13
CA LEU A 155 14.16 2.70 -11.85
C LEU A 155 15.35 2.58 -10.87
N ARG A 156 15.54 1.42 -10.23
CA ARG A 156 16.59 1.20 -9.23
C ARG A 156 17.88 0.69 -9.88
N ASN A 157 19.00 1.22 -9.40
CA ASN A 157 20.33 0.69 -9.69
C ASN A 157 20.42 -0.79 -9.30
N TYR A 158 21.27 -1.54 -10.00
CA TYR A 158 21.42 -2.99 -9.85
C TYR A 158 21.52 -3.48 -8.39
N LEU A 159 22.34 -2.80 -7.57
CA LEU A 159 22.58 -3.16 -6.16
C LEU A 159 21.37 -2.94 -5.23
N ASN A 160 20.38 -2.16 -5.66
CA ASN A 160 19.25 -1.72 -4.84
C ASN A 160 17.89 -2.19 -5.39
N ARG A 161 17.89 -3.18 -6.29
CA ARG A 161 16.68 -3.77 -6.86
C ARG A 161 15.82 -4.40 -5.77
N ILE A 162 14.51 -4.23 -5.91
CA ILE A 162 13.50 -4.90 -5.08
C ILE A 162 13.50 -6.41 -5.40
N PHE A 163 13.63 -6.73 -6.68
CA PHE A 163 13.72 -8.10 -7.19
C PHE A 163 15.10 -8.29 -7.84
N PRO A 164 16.09 -8.82 -7.09
CA PRO A 164 17.39 -9.18 -7.66
C PRO A 164 17.19 -10.21 -8.77
N GLN A 165 17.85 -10.02 -9.91
CA GLN A 165 17.88 -11.05 -10.95
C GLN A 165 18.67 -12.24 -10.40
N LYS A 166 17.99 -13.29 -9.95
CA LYS A 166 18.60 -14.61 -9.87
C LYS A 166 18.69 -15.16 -11.30
N LYS A 167 19.86 -15.66 -11.70
CA LYS A 167 19.91 -16.61 -12.81
C LYS A 167 19.17 -17.85 -12.33
N TRP A 168 17.97 -18.07 -12.83
CA TRP A 168 17.27 -19.34 -12.66
C TRP A 168 17.98 -20.34 -13.57
N SER A 169 19.14 -20.86 -13.16
CA SER A 169 19.93 -21.81 -13.93
C SER A 169 19.51 -23.27 -13.72
N HIS A 170 18.44 -23.53 -12.97
CA HIS A 170 18.02 -24.89 -12.57
C HIS A 170 16.50 -25.05 -12.48
N PHE A 171 15.78 -24.59 -13.50
CA PHE A 171 14.45 -25.11 -13.84
C PHE A 171 14.47 -25.53 -15.31
#